data_AF-A0A947C5Z1-F1
#
_entry.id   AF-A0A947C5Z1-F1
#
_cell.length_a   1.000
_cell.length_b   1.000
_cell.length_c   1.000
_cell.angle_alpha   90.00
_cell.angle_beta   90.00
_cell.angle_gamma   90.00
#
_symmetry.space_group_name_H-M   'P 1'
#
loop_
_entity.id
_entity.type
_entity.pdbx_description
1 polymer ?
#
loop_
_entity_poly.entity_id
_entity_poly.type
_entity_poly.pdbx_seq_one_letter_code
_entity_poly.pdbx_strand_id
1 'polypeptide(L)'
;MALARAAEIEAFEHRFADAVRTGRAEDLDIIGYGEVTIAVKLETPHGNFACKRLVPFSSRDAAEETAALIASYIKELRASGIDVIETETPILARAEGHVLYCVQPLLPRGTLGPYFLRGKAPEEAAPYVRGIFEHIKEAVTPRLAPDGQLSNW
;
A
#
# COMPACT_ATOMS: atom_id res chain seq x y z
N MET A 1 -12.14 8.94 9.62
CA MET A 1 -12.30 9.98 8.59
C MET A 1 -11.58 9.44 7.36
N ALA A 2 -12.09 9.63 6.14
CA ALA A 2 -11.44 9.06 4.97
C ALA A 2 -9.97 9.53 4.88
N LEU A 3 -9.04 8.62 4.57
CA LEU A 3 -7.63 8.94 4.38
C LEU A 3 -7.46 9.94 3.24
N ALA A 4 -8.15 9.70 2.12
CA ALA A 4 -8.18 10.62 0.99
C ALA A 4 -9.61 10.85 0.51
N ARG A 5 -9.91 12.08 0.11
CA ARG A 5 -11.21 12.43 -0.49
C ARG A 5 -11.27 11.95 -1.94
N ALA A 6 -12.47 11.67 -2.42
CA ALA A 6 -12.70 11.24 -3.81
C ALA A 6 -12.06 12.21 -4.83
N ALA A 7 -12.23 13.52 -4.64
CA ALA A 7 -11.63 14.53 -5.52
C ALA A 7 -10.09 14.52 -5.52
N GLU A 8 -9.46 14.16 -4.40
CA GLU A 8 -7.99 14.07 -4.29
C GLU A 8 -7.48 12.85 -5.08
N ILE A 9 -8.18 11.73 -4.97
CA ILE A 9 -7.88 10.50 -5.72
C ILE A 9 -8.15 10.67 -7.22
N GLU A 10 -9.21 11.38 -7.60
CA GLU A 10 -9.49 11.73 -9.00
C GLU A 10 -8.41 12.61 -9.61
N ALA A 11 -8.01 13.69 -8.92
CA ALA A 11 -6.93 14.57 -9.38
C ALA A 11 -5.60 13.82 -9.46
N PHE A 12 -5.33 12.93 -8.51
CA PHE A 12 -4.17 12.07 -8.51
C PHE A 12 -4.14 11.14 -9.74
N GLU A 13 -5.25 10.47 -10.06
CA GLU A 13 -5.32 9.60 -11.23
C GLU A 13 -5.21 10.37 -12.55
N HIS A 14 -5.72 11.60 -12.64
CA HIS A 14 -5.50 12.42 -13.83
C HIS A 14 -4.01 12.68 -14.06
N ARG A 15 -3.29 13.08 -13.00
CA ARG A 15 -1.82 13.26 -13.06
C ARG A 15 -1.10 11.96 -13.40
N PHE A 16 -1.51 10.85 -12.77
CA PHE A 16 -0.93 9.53 -13.03
C PHE A 16 -1.11 9.10 -14.49
N ALA A 17 -2.33 9.20 -15.01
CA ALA A 17 -2.65 8.86 -16.39
C ALA A 17 -1.87 9.74 -17.38
N ASP A 18 -1.74 11.04 -17.11
CA ASP A 18 -0.96 11.95 -17.97
C ASP A 18 0.55 11.63 -17.94
N ALA A 19 1.12 11.36 -16.77
CA ALA A 19 2.52 10.94 -16.64
C ALA A 19 2.80 9.66 -17.42
N VAL A 20 1.93 8.64 -17.30
CA VAL A 20 2.03 7.39 -18.06
C VAL A 20 1.90 7.63 -19.56
N ARG A 21 0.89 8.40 -19.99
CA ARG A 21 0.63 8.69 -21.40
C ARG A 21 1.77 9.46 -22.07
N THR A 22 2.42 10.36 -21.34
CA THR A 22 3.50 11.22 -21.85
C THR A 22 4.89 10.65 -21.60
N GLY A 23 5.01 9.54 -20.86
CA GLY A 23 6.28 8.94 -20.48
C GLY A 23 7.09 9.76 -19.45
N ARG A 24 6.46 10.72 -18.77
CA ARG A 24 7.11 11.61 -17.79
C ARG A 24 6.90 11.08 -16.37
N ALA A 25 7.60 10.01 -16.04
CA ALA A 25 7.53 9.42 -14.70
C ALA A 25 8.02 10.39 -13.61
N GLU A 26 8.89 11.35 -13.97
CA GLU A 26 9.38 12.42 -13.10
C GLU A 26 8.29 13.38 -12.60
N ASP A 27 7.11 13.39 -13.22
CA ASP A 27 5.95 14.18 -12.77
C ASP A 27 5.21 13.51 -11.58
N LEU A 28 5.64 12.30 -11.21
CA LEU A 28 5.15 11.53 -10.06
C LEU A 28 6.22 11.47 -8.97
N ASP A 29 5.82 11.73 -7.73
CA ASP A 29 6.67 11.49 -6.55
C ASP A 29 6.64 10.00 -6.21
N ILE A 30 7.41 9.21 -6.96
CA ILE A 30 7.51 7.76 -6.79
C ILE A 30 8.33 7.46 -5.54
N ILE A 31 7.68 6.86 -4.55
CA ILE A 31 8.29 6.49 -3.27
C ILE A 31 8.74 5.03 -3.25
N GLY A 32 8.20 4.18 -4.12
CA GLY A 32 8.57 2.76 -4.19
C GLY A 32 8.23 2.09 -5.51
N TYR A 33 9.09 1.15 -5.91
CA TYR A 33 8.88 0.28 -7.07
C TYR A 33 8.56 -1.12 -6.57
N GLY A 34 7.30 -1.53 -6.71
CA GLY A 34 6.91 -2.93 -6.56
C GLY A 34 7.09 -3.69 -7.88
N GLU A 35 6.98 -5.01 -7.80
CA GLU A 35 7.10 -5.88 -8.98
C GLU A 35 5.99 -5.62 -10.01
N VAL A 36 4.77 -5.36 -9.53
CA VAL A 36 3.58 -5.16 -10.38
C VAL A 36 3.10 -3.71 -10.39
N THR A 37 3.27 -2.99 -9.28
CA THR A 37 2.74 -1.62 -9.12
C THR A 37 3.77 -0.71 -8.48
N ILE A 38 3.72 0.58 -8.81
CA ILE A 38 4.50 1.62 -8.13
C ILE A 38 3.70 2.22 -6.98
N ALA A 39 4.39 2.57 -5.90
CA ALA A 39 3.86 3.39 -4.83
C ALA A 39 4.26 4.84 -5.10
N VAL A 40 3.28 5.72 -5.12
CA VAL A 40 3.45 7.15 -5.41
C VAL A 40 2.86 7.94 -4.27
N LYS A 41 3.54 9.01 -3.87
CA LYS A 41 3.06 9.90 -2.82
C LYS A 41 1.87 10.73 -3.32
N LEU A 42 0.82 10.74 -2.52
CA LEU A 42 -0.29 11.70 -2.61
C LEU A 42 -0.16 12.69 -1.46
N GLU A 43 0.04 13.96 -1.79
CA GLU A 43 0.01 15.06 -0.83
C GLU A 43 -1.39 15.68 -0.81
N THR A 44 -1.98 15.82 0.38
CA THR A 44 -3.26 16.50 0.57
C THR A 44 -3.17 17.50 1.74
N PRO A 45 -4.14 18.42 1.90
CA PRO A 45 -4.20 19.30 3.07
C PRO A 45 -4.30 18.57 4.42
N HIS A 46 -4.62 17.28 4.41
CA HIS A 46 -4.85 16.48 5.62
C HIS A 46 -3.73 15.47 5.90
N GLY A 47 -2.76 15.32 5.00
CA GLY A 47 -1.64 14.42 5.21
C GLY A 47 -0.94 14.00 3.92
N ASN A 48 0.07 13.15 4.09
CA ASN A 48 0.75 12.49 3.00
C ASN A 48 0.41 11.00 3.02
N PHE A 49 0.15 10.45 1.85
CA PHE A 49 -0.27 9.06 1.69
C PHE A 49 0.61 8.35 0.66
N ALA A 50 0.83 7.07 0.87
CA ALA A 50 1.30 6.17 -0.15
C ALA A 50 0.09 5.66 -0.95
N CYS A 51 0.08 5.89 -2.25
CA CYS A 51 -0.97 5.44 -3.16
C CYS A 51 -0.40 4.43 -4.15
N LYS A 52 -1.00 3.24 -4.18
CA LYS A 52 -0.75 2.23 -5.19
C LYS A 52 -1.95 2.09 -6.09
N ARG A 53 -1.73 2.27 -7.40
CA ARG A 53 -2.73 2.02 -8.43
C ARG A 53 -2.72 0.55 -8.79
N LEU A 54 -3.81 -0.17 -8.54
CA LEU A 54 -3.95 -1.57 -8.97
C LEU A 54 -4.23 -1.63 -10.47
N VAL A 55 -4.13 -2.83 -11.03
CA VAL A 55 -4.49 -3.11 -12.43
C VAL A 55 -5.94 -2.66 -12.70
N PRO A 56 -6.25 -2.13 -13.89
CA PRO A 56 -7.62 -1.78 -14.24
C PRO A 56 -8.54 -3.00 -14.28
N PHE A 57 -9.78 -2.82 -13.85
CA PHE A 57 -10.86 -3.82 -13.85
C PHE A 57 -11.87 -3.49 -14.94
N SER A 58 -12.35 -4.52 -15.66
CA SER A 58 -13.36 -4.36 -16.71
C SER A 58 -14.76 -4.04 -16.18
N SER A 59 -15.04 -4.35 -14.91
CA SER A 59 -16.34 -4.09 -14.27
C SER A 59 -16.17 -3.51 -12.86
N ARG A 60 -17.21 -2.81 -12.40
CA ARG A 60 -17.29 -2.27 -11.04
C ARG A 60 -17.31 -3.39 -10.00
N ASP A 61 -18.09 -4.43 -10.28
CA ASP A 61 -18.25 -5.59 -9.40
C ASP A 61 -16.90 -6.28 -9.12
N ALA A 62 -16.04 -6.45 -10.15
CA ALA A 62 -14.72 -7.05 -9.96
C ALA A 62 -13.79 -6.18 -9.10
N ALA A 63 -13.87 -4.85 -9.25
CA ALA A 63 -13.13 -3.92 -8.40
C ALA A 63 -13.64 -3.95 -6.95
N GLU A 64 -14.96 -4.01 -6.75
CA GLU A 64 -15.59 -4.10 -5.43
C GLU A 64 -15.28 -5.43 -4.73
N GLU A 65 -15.33 -6.55 -5.46
CA GLU A 65 -14.93 -7.87 -4.94
C GLU A 65 -13.47 -7.87 -4.50
N THR A 66 -12.57 -7.27 -5.30
CA THR A 66 -11.15 -7.15 -4.94
C THR A 66 -10.95 -6.26 -3.71
N ALA A 67 -11.66 -5.12 -3.62
CA ALA A 67 -11.61 -4.26 -2.44
C ALA A 67 -12.12 -4.98 -1.18
N ALA A 68 -13.19 -5.77 -1.31
CA ALA A 68 -13.72 -6.59 -0.21
C ALA A 68 -12.74 -7.69 0.22
N LEU A 69 -12.05 -8.32 -0.73
CA LEU A 69 -11.01 -9.32 -0.44
C LEU A 69 -9.84 -8.71 0.33
N ILE A 70 -9.36 -7.52 -0.07
CA ILE A 70 -8.33 -6.78 0.66
C ILE A 70 -8.79 -6.46 2.09
N ALA A 71 -10.02 -5.97 2.25
CA ALA A 71 -10.59 -5.68 3.56
C ALA A 71 -10.70 -6.94 4.44
N SER A 72 -11.09 -8.07 3.87
CA SER A 72 -11.13 -9.37 4.56
C SER A 72 -9.74 -9.81 5.01
N TYR A 73 -8.74 -9.71 4.13
CA TYR A 73 -7.36 -10.05 4.43
C TYR A 73 -6.79 -9.20 5.58
N ILE A 74 -7.00 -7.88 5.54
CA ILE A 74 -6.59 -6.97 6.62
C ILE A 74 -7.26 -7.33 7.94
N LYS A 75 -8.55 -7.68 7.90
CA LYS A 75 -9.29 -8.11 9.10
C LYS A 75 -8.70 -9.39 9.69
N GLU A 76 -8.34 -10.36 8.86
CA GLU A 76 -7.72 -11.61 9.30
C GLU A 76 -6.31 -11.38 9.88
N LEU A 77 -5.48 -10.54 9.24
CA LEU A 77 -4.17 -10.15 9.78
C LEU A 77 -4.29 -9.53 11.17
N ARG A 78 -5.23 -8.59 11.35
CA ARG A 78 -5.50 -7.96 12.67
C ARG A 78 -6.00 -8.96 13.70
N ALA A 79 -6.85 -9.90 13.30
CA ALA A 79 -7.34 -10.97 14.19
C ALA A 79 -6.20 -11.90 14.63
N SER A 80 -5.16 -12.06 13.82
CA SER A 80 -3.91 -12.76 14.15
C SER A 80 -2.91 -11.92 14.95
N GLY A 81 -3.30 -10.74 15.42
CA GLY A 81 -2.44 -9.87 16.24
C GLY A 81 -1.42 -9.03 15.47
N ILE A 82 -1.47 -9.04 14.13
CA ILE A 82 -0.63 -8.16 13.31
C ILE A 82 -1.22 -6.76 13.30
N ASP A 83 -0.42 -5.77 13.67
CA ASP A 83 -0.79 -4.36 13.48
C ASP A 83 -0.72 -4.00 12.00
N VAL A 84 -1.86 -3.60 11.43
CA VAL A 84 -1.99 -3.28 10.01
C VAL A 84 -2.35 -1.82 9.86
N ILE A 85 -1.49 -1.12 9.12
CA ILE A 85 -1.66 0.28 8.74
C ILE A 85 -3.04 0.52 8.15
N GLU A 86 -3.66 1.63 8.53
CA GLU A 86 -4.95 2.06 7.97
C GLU A 86 -4.86 2.06 6.44
N THR A 87 -5.82 1.39 5.80
CA THR A 87 -5.81 1.17 4.36
C THR A 87 -7.20 1.42 3.81
N GLU A 88 -7.27 2.25 2.78
CA GLU A 88 -8.49 2.51 2.01
C GLU A 88 -8.34 2.07 0.57
N THR A 89 -9.48 1.67 0.00
CA THR A 89 -9.57 1.06 -1.33
C THR A 89 -10.52 1.82 -2.26
N PRO A 90 -10.28 3.11 -2.56
CA PRO A 90 -11.18 3.89 -3.41
C PRO A 90 -11.16 3.37 -4.85
N ILE A 91 -12.35 3.33 -5.45
CA ILE A 91 -12.59 2.89 -6.83
C ILE A 91 -12.99 4.09 -7.67
N LEU A 92 -12.30 4.30 -8.79
CA LEU A 92 -12.64 5.33 -9.77
C LEU A 92 -13.15 4.70 -11.06
N ALA A 93 -14.25 5.23 -11.59
CA ALA A 93 -14.71 4.91 -12.93
C ALA A 93 -13.86 5.63 -13.99
N ARG A 94 -13.56 4.94 -15.08
CA ARG A 94 -12.79 5.42 -16.23
C ARG A 94 -13.44 4.98 -17.53
N ALA A 95 -13.06 5.63 -18.63
CA ALA A 95 -13.59 5.28 -19.95
C ALA A 95 -13.34 3.80 -20.32
N GLU A 96 -12.22 3.24 -19.87
CA GLU A 96 -11.79 1.86 -20.17
C GLU A 96 -12.14 0.85 -19.07
N GLY A 97 -12.82 1.26 -17.99
CA GLY A 97 -13.17 0.38 -16.87
C GLY A 97 -13.08 1.07 -15.52
N HIS A 98 -12.53 0.38 -14.52
CA HIS A 98 -12.45 0.84 -13.15
C HIS A 98 -11.02 0.72 -12.64
N VAL A 99 -10.59 1.68 -11.83
CA VAL A 99 -9.26 1.68 -11.22
C VAL A 99 -9.45 1.64 -9.72
N LEU A 100 -8.82 0.66 -9.09
CA LEU A 100 -8.78 0.52 -7.64
C LEU A 100 -7.44 1.04 -7.12
N TYR A 101 -7.46 1.76 -6.00
CA TYR A 101 -6.24 2.14 -5.29
C TYR A 101 -6.12 1.39 -3.97
N CYS A 102 -4.88 1.26 -3.48
CA CYS A 102 -4.62 1.12 -2.06
C CYS A 102 -3.99 2.43 -1.56
N VAL A 103 -4.63 3.06 -0.58
CA VAL A 103 -4.19 4.32 0.04
C VAL A 103 -3.86 4.04 1.49
N GLN A 104 -2.64 4.41 1.91
CA GLN A 104 -2.14 4.22 3.27
C GLN A 104 -1.43 5.49 3.74
N PRO A 105 -1.45 5.85 5.04
CA PRO A 105 -0.60 6.91 5.56
C PRO A 105 0.86 6.69 5.18
N LEU A 106 1.53 7.75 4.73
CA LEU A 106 2.97 7.70 4.47
C LEU A 106 3.72 7.60 5.81
N LEU A 107 4.41 6.48 6.02
CA LEU A 107 5.15 6.25 7.26
C LEU A 107 6.44 7.08 7.30
N PRO A 108 6.88 7.53 8.49
CA PRO A 108 8.18 8.17 8.63
C PRO A 108 9.28 7.22 8.18
N ARG A 109 10.22 7.72 7.36
CA ARG A 109 11.30 6.91 6.78
C ARG A 109 12.05 6.04 7.80
N GLY A 110 12.26 6.53 9.02
CA GLY A 110 12.98 5.81 10.09
C GLY A 110 12.24 4.59 10.65
N THR A 111 10.94 4.42 10.37
CA THR A 111 10.15 3.26 10.81
C THR A 111 10.12 2.13 9.78
N LEU A 112 10.58 2.39 8.56
CA LEU A 112 10.63 1.40 7.48
C LEU A 112 11.82 0.45 7.69
N GLY A 113 11.63 -0.85 7.44
CA GLY A 113 12.55 -1.91 7.87
C GLY A 113 14.03 -1.64 7.54
N PRO A 114 14.41 -1.39 6.27
CA PRO A 114 15.80 -1.14 5.92
C PRO A 114 16.42 0.11 6.55
N TYR A 115 15.61 1.12 6.87
CA TYR A 115 16.08 2.34 7.52
C TYR A 115 16.15 2.19 9.03
N PHE A 116 15.18 1.51 9.62
CA PHE A 116 15.16 1.17 11.04
C PHE A 116 16.36 0.29 11.41
N LEU A 117 16.68 -0.71 10.58
CA LEU A 117 17.80 -1.62 10.80
C LEU A 117 19.16 -0.99 10.45
N ARG A 118 19.18 0.12 9.72
CA ARG A 118 20.42 0.77 9.27
C ARG A 118 21.25 1.24 10.47
N GLY A 119 22.51 0.83 10.49
CA GLY A 119 23.46 1.26 11.53
C GLY A 119 23.36 0.50 12.85
N LYS A 120 22.45 -0.49 12.96
CA LYS A 120 22.44 -1.43 14.09
C LYS A 120 23.48 -2.52 13.90
N ALA A 121 24.16 -2.92 14.97
CA ALA A 121 24.95 -4.14 14.98
C ALA A 121 24.04 -5.38 14.85
N PRO A 122 24.54 -6.53 14.36
CA PRO A 122 23.74 -7.74 14.22
C PRO A 122 23.02 -8.16 15.51
N GLU A 123 23.68 -8.02 16.66
CA GLU A 123 23.15 -8.37 17.98
C GLU A 123 21.98 -7.46 18.39
N GLU A 124 22.01 -6.19 17.96
CA GLU A 124 20.95 -5.22 18.18
C GLU A 124 19.78 -5.41 17.21
N ALA A 125 20.05 -5.85 15.98
CA ALA A 125 19.03 -6.08 14.95
C ALA A 125 18.28 -7.41 15.14
N ALA A 126 18.97 -8.45 15.63
CA ALA A 126 18.46 -9.82 15.70
C ALA A 126 17.13 -9.96 16.46
N PRO A 127 16.88 -9.28 17.60
CA PRO A 127 15.59 -9.37 18.28
C PRO A 127 14.42 -8.88 17.44
N TYR A 128 14.60 -7.81 16.66
CA TYR A 128 13.54 -7.26 15.81
C TYR A 128 13.22 -8.18 14.63
N VAL A 129 14.27 -8.66 13.94
CA VAL A 129 14.12 -9.59 12.82
C VAL A 129 13.48 -10.89 13.29
N ARG A 130 13.90 -11.43 14.44
CA ARG A 130 13.27 -12.62 15.03
C ARG A 130 11.79 -12.36 15.35
N GLY A 131 11.48 -11.21 15.93
CA GLY A 131 10.10 -10.81 16.21
C GLY A 131 9.21 -10.87 14.97
N ILE A 132 9.69 -10.35 13.83
CA ILE A 132 8.96 -10.40 12.55
C ILE A 132 8.66 -11.85 12.15
N PHE A 133 9.65 -12.75 12.19
CA PHE A 133 9.45 -14.16 11.83
C PHE A 133 8.49 -14.89 12.76
N GLU A 134 8.52 -14.62 14.08
CA GLU A 134 7.56 -15.23 14.99
C GLU A 134 6.13 -14.75 14.71
N HIS A 135 5.90 -13.45 14.47
CA HIS A 135 4.56 -12.95 14.10
C HIS A 135 4.06 -13.55 12.79
N ILE A 136 4.92 -13.68 11.78
CA ILE A 136 4.56 -14.34 10.51
C ILE A 136 4.15 -15.79 10.76
N LYS A 137 4.98 -16.54 11.50
CA LYS A 137 4.74 -17.95 11.81
C LYS A 137 3.46 -18.15 12.59
N GLU A 138 3.15 -17.27 13.54
CA GLU A 138 1.92 -17.31 14.34
C GLU A 138 0.67 -16.97 13.50
N ALA A 139 0.80 -16.10 12.50
CA ALA A 139 -0.30 -15.70 11.64
C ALA A 139 -0.58 -16.67 10.47
N VAL A 140 0.37 -17.54 10.11
CA VAL A 140 0.20 -18.47 8.98
C VAL A 140 -0.84 -19.54 9.31
N THR A 141 -1.86 -19.63 8.47
CA THR A 141 -2.90 -20.66 8.49
C THR A 141 -3.13 -21.18 7.06
N PRO A 142 -3.93 -22.25 6.85
CA PRO A 142 -4.32 -22.66 5.50
C PRO A 142 -5.06 -21.59 4.67
N ARG A 143 -5.49 -20.48 5.29
CA ARG A 143 -6.27 -19.41 4.65
C ARG A 143 -5.60 -18.03 4.71
N LEU A 144 -4.54 -17.88 5.50
CA LEU A 144 -3.84 -16.62 5.71
C LEU A 144 -2.34 -16.84 5.68
N ALA A 145 -1.63 -16.06 4.86
CA ALA A 145 -0.18 -16.01 4.85
C ALA A 145 0.26 -14.55 4.63
N PRO A 146 0.82 -13.87 5.65
CA PRO A 146 1.51 -12.61 5.43
C PRO A 146 2.81 -12.83 4.66
N ASP A 147 3.12 -11.90 3.76
CA ASP A 147 4.44 -11.85 3.15
C ASP A 147 5.47 -11.37 4.20
N GLY A 148 6.64 -12.00 4.23
CA GLY A 148 7.75 -11.64 5.11
C GLY A 148 8.59 -10.46 4.62
N GLN A 149 8.09 -9.73 3.63
CA GLN A 149 8.75 -8.56 3.08
C GLN A 149 8.79 -7.39 4.07
N LEU A 150 9.99 -6.81 4.23
CA LEU A 150 10.16 -5.56 4.97
C LEU A 150 9.92 -4.38 4.02
N SER A 151 8.86 -3.60 4.28
CA SER A 151 8.60 -2.40 3.46
C SER A 151 9.80 -1.45 3.50
N ASN A 152 10.12 -0.90 2.34
CA ASN A 152 11.24 0.01 2.10
C ASN A 152 10.81 1.37 1.54
N TRP A 153 9.50 1.59 1.42
CA TRP A 153 8.83 2.82 1.00
C TRP A 153 7.65 3.13 1.92
#